data_AF-A0ABD5WAH3-F1
#
_entry.id   AF-A0ABD5WAH3-F1
#
_cell.length_a   1.000
_cell.length_b   1.000
_cell.length_c   1.000
_cell.angle_alpha   90.00
_cell.angle_beta   90.00
_cell.angle_gamma   90.00
#
_symmetry.space_group_name_H-M   'P 1'
#
loop_
_entity.id
_entity.type
_entity.pdbx_description
1 polymer ?
#
loop_
_entity_poly.entity_id
_entity_poly.type
_entity_poly.pdbx_seq_one_letter_code
_entity_poly.pdbx_strand_id
1 'polypeptide(L)'
;MATSSLLSNTLLWVLVGILAYSVVMMGLYSRGYLPDAVRVQGPLTTIHTKRGRTFLNWLSRPRRLWRAWSNLGVGIAVVVMVAMFGFLVFSALATLQSPVQTAANQPSNFLIIPGVNDFLPLAVAPEIVFGLLVALVVHEGGHGLLCRVEDIDIDSLGVVLLALIPVGAFVEPDEESQSNADRGARSRMFAAGVTNNFAVTAVVFALLFGPVIASITPAAGLAVGGAYQGAPAADAGIESGDRITAVAGQSVADPAAFESALAAVDDPTVEMTLADGETVAVERRVTAVGAVDGNPLGLSVDPEGEPPAITAVAGTEVRTEAEFRAAARDHEFATVTTTEGTVEAPLGAYVGALTENGALDNQTDLAAPFTITRIDGERIVDYDDLTTTLSGDTYDPGDEVTLRLYAADGFEEVTVALGGTDANPLIGVSVVRGVSGVVVDDLGIERYPAEAYLALLGGDAGDLPPGFGGIAGSPLGLVYAALLLPLASAVSAALPYNFAGFYGRWAGFYDVTGPLGALGEGPVFLLANVLFWTGWINIQLGIFNCIPGYPLDGGRLLRMGAEGLVSRLPVSDRSRVVSTLTTSVGLTMLAALLVVVFAPSVL
;
A
#
# COMPACT_ATOMS: atom_id res chain seq x y z
N MET A 1 -27.50 -25.63 -15.21
CA MET A 1 -26.86 -24.34 -14.90
C MET A 1 -26.24 -24.28 -13.50
N ALA A 2 -26.76 -24.94 -12.46
CA ALA A 2 -26.14 -24.92 -11.12
C ALA A 2 -24.88 -25.80 -10.95
N THR A 3 -24.66 -26.81 -11.80
CA THR A 3 -23.50 -27.72 -11.69
C THR A 3 -22.23 -27.17 -12.35
N SER A 4 -22.35 -26.23 -13.30
CA SER A 4 -21.19 -25.59 -13.93
C SER A 4 -20.53 -24.54 -13.03
N SER A 5 -21.28 -23.91 -12.11
CA SER A 5 -20.73 -22.92 -11.16
C SER A 5 -20.02 -23.55 -9.96
N LEU A 6 -20.36 -24.80 -9.60
CA LEU A 6 -19.71 -25.52 -8.52
C LEU A 6 -18.30 -26.00 -8.90
N LEU A 7 -18.10 -26.44 -10.15
CA LEU A 7 -16.80 -26.93 -10.65
C LEU A 7 -15.80 -25.80 -10.90
N SER A 8 -16.27 -24.56 -11.11
CA SER A 8 -15.42 -23.37 -11.26
C SER A 8 -15.08 -22.68 -9.93
N ASN A 9 -15.58 -23.18 -8.79
CA ASN A 9 -15.35 -22.55 -7.50
C ASN A 9 -14.03 -23.04 -6.88
N THR A 10 -12.98 -22.21 -7.02
CA THR A 10 -11.64 -22.50 -6.47
C THR A 10 -11.66 -22.77 -4.96
N LEU A 11 -12.47 -22.04 -4.19
CA LEU A 11 -12.60 -22.23 -2.74
C LEU A 11 -13.16 -23.62 -2.41
N LEU A 12 -14.15 -24.10 -3.16
CA LEU A 12 -14.70 -25.44 -2.99
C LEU A 12 -13.61 -26.50 -3.21
N TRP A 13 -12.79 -26.36 -4.24
CA TRP A 13 -11.69 -27.29 -4.51
C TRP A 13 -10.59 -27.25 -3.44
N VAL A 14 -10.27 -26.08 -2.90
CA VAL A 14 -9.36 -25.95 -1.75
C VAL A 14 -9.92 -26.69 -0.53
N LEU A 15 -11.19 -26.49 -0.21
CA LEU A 15 -11.85 -27.17 0.91
C LEU A 15 -11.92 -28.69 0.71
N VAL A 16 -12.24 -29.14 -0.50
CA VAL A 16 -12.23 -30.56 -0.87
C VAL A 16 -10.82 -31.13 -0.73
N GLY A 17 -9.79 -30.41 -1.17
CA GLY A 17 -8.40 -30.80 -1.01
C GLY A 17 -7.98 -30.94 0.46
N ILE A 18 -8.35 -29.98 1.31
CA ILE A 18 -8.10 -30.02 2.76
C ILE A 18 -8.83 -31.21 3.39
N LEU A 19 -10.09 -31.46 3.02
CA LEU A 19 -10.85 -32.59 3.52
C LEU A 19 -10.22 -33.93 3.09
N ALA A 20 -9.86 -34.05 1.81
CA ALA A 20 -9.21 -35.25 1.26
C ALA A 20 -7.87 -35.52 1.97
N TYR A 21 -7.04 -34.49 2.13
CA TYR A 21 -5.80 -34.57 2.92
C TYR A 21 -6.10 -35.07 4.34
N SER A 22 -7.09 -34.46 5.02
CA SER A 22 -7.45 -34.80 6.40
C SER A 22 -7.86 -36.26 6.54
N VAL A 23 -8.71 -36.75 5.62
CA VAL A 23 -9.17 -38.15 5.58
C VAL A 23 -7.99 -39.11 5.35
N VAL A 24 -7.12 -38.80 4.39
CA VAL A 24 -5.95 -39.63 4.08
C VAL A 24 -4.99 -39.67 5.27
N MET A 25 -4.61 -38.51 5.81
CA MET A 25 -3.65 -38.40 6.90
C MET A 25 -4.17 -39.00 8.20
N MET A 26 -5.43 -38.77 8.57
CA MET A 26 -6.05 -39.47 9.70
C MET A 26 -6.14 -40.98 9.46
N GLY A 27 -6.40 -41.40 8.22
CA GLY A 27 -6.41 -42.82 7.85
C GLY A 27 -5.04 -43.48 7.91
N LEU A 28 -3.95 -42.74 7.69
CA LEU A 28 -2.58 -43.22 7.87
C LEU A 28 -2.18 -43.22 9.35
N TYR A 29 -2.52 -42.16 10.09
CA TYR A 29 -2.24 -42.01 11.51
C TYR A 29 -2.92 -43.10 12.35
N SER A 30 -4.23 -43.32 12.13
CA SER A 30 -5.01 -44.35 12.85
C SER A 30 -4.55 -45.78 12.58
N ARG A 31 -3.89 -46.02 11.44
CA ARG A 31 -3.32 -47.32 11.08
C ARG A 31 -1.86 -47.48 11.50
N GLY A 32 -1.25 -46.47 12.13
CA GLY A 32 0.15 -46.51 12.58
C GLY A 32 1.18 -46.47 11.46
N TYR A 33 0.82 -45.99 10.26
CA TYR A 33 1.77 -45.85 9.13
C TYR A 33 2.62 -44.58 9.22
N LEU A 34 2.25 -43.62 10.06
CA LEU A 34 3.01 -42.39 10.27
C LEU A 34 4.06 -42.59 11.37
N PRO A 35 5.25 -41.98 11.25
CA PRO A 35 6.25 -41.98 12.32
C PRO A 35 5.74 -41.32 13.60
N ASP A 36 6.24 -41.72 14.78
CA ASP A 36 5.87 -41.14 16.09
C ASP A 36 6.07 -39.61 16.19
N ALA A 37 6.95 -39.07 15.33
CA ALA A 37 7.20 -37.65 15.20
C ALA A 37 6.02 -36.87 14.60
N VAL A 38 5.12 -37.53 13.87
CA VAL A 38 4.02 -36.90 13.13
C VAL A 38 2.71 -37.16 13.86
N ARG A 39 2.04 -36.10 14.30
CA ARG A 39 0.69 -36.17 14.88
C ARG A 39 -0.28 -35.46 13.95
N VAL A 40 -1.46 -36.05 13.77
CA VAL A 40 -2.50 -35.53 12.87
C VAL A 40 -3.78 -35.34 13.66
N GLN A 41 -4.37 -34.15 13.56
CA GLN A 41 -5.68 -33.82 14.12
C GLN A 41 -6.50 -33.03 13.10
N GLY A 42 -7.38 -33.74 12.38
CA GLY A 42 -8.16 -33.13 11.31
C GLY A 42 -7.25 -32.62 10.17
N PRO A 43 -7.34 -31.33 9.80
CA PRO A 43 -6.48 -30.74 8.78
C PRO A 43 -5.11 -30.32 9.30
N LEU A 44 -4.88 -30.38 10.61
CA LEU A 44 -3.62 -29.97 11.23
C LEU A 44 -2.69 -31.17 11.38
N THR A 45 -1.44 -30.99 10.94
CA THR A 45 -0.36 -31.95 11.11
C THR A 45 0.78 -31.28 11.86
N THR A 46 1.18 -31.85 13.00
CA THR A 46 2.35 -31.39 13.75
C THR A 46 3.51 -32.35 13.56
N ILE A 47 4.69 -31.80 13.31
CA ILE A 47 5.92 -32.57 13.15
C ILE A 47 6.84 -32.19 14.31
N HIS A 48 7.05 -33.13 15.23
CA HIS A 48 7.92 -32.96 16.39
C HIS A 48 9.33 -33.47 16.09
N THR A 49 10.34 -32.74 16.54
CA THR A 49 11.74 -33.15 16.42
C THR A 49 12.52 -32.82 17.68
N LYS A 50 13.41 -33.75 18.08
CA LYS A 50 14.41 -33.50 19.13
C LYS A 50 15.78 -33.13 18.54
N ARG A 51 15.97 -33.27 17.22
CA ARG A 51 17.26 -33.05 16.55
C ARG A 51 17.70 -31.58 16.57
N GLY A 52 16.75 -30.65 16.54
CA GLY A 52 17.02 -29.20 16.62
C GLY A 52 17.77 -28.79 17.89
N ARG A 53 17.65 -29.56 18.98
CA ARG A 53 18.34 -29.30 20.25
C ARG A 53 19.86 -29.30 20.12
N THR A 54 20.43 -30.22 19.35
CA THR A 54 21.89 -30.31 19.14
C THR A 54 22.42 -29.09 18.40
N PHE A 55 21.68 -28.65 17.39
CA PHE A 55 22.00 -27.43 16.65
C PHE A 55 21.92 -26.20 17.55
N LEU A 56 20.86 -26.06 18.34
CA LEU A 56 20.70 -24.96 19.31
C LEU A 56 21.79 -24.98 20.39
N ASN A 57 22.23 -26.15 20.86
CA ASN A 57 23.34 -26.27 21.83
C ASN A 57 24.67 -25.79 21.25
N TRP A 58 24.91 -26.04 19.96
CA TRP A 58 26.08 -25.51 19.28
C TRP A 58 25.96 -23.99 19.07
N LEU A 59 24.80 -23.52 18.61
CA LEU A 59 24.54 -22.12 18.32
C LEU A 59 24.54 -21.24 19.58
N SER A 60 24.15 -21.78 20.75
CA SER A 60 24.09 -21.06 22.03
C SER A 60 25.45 -20.87 22.71
N ARG A 61 26.53 -21.48 22.20
CA ARG A 61 27.89 -21.41 22.77
C ARG A 61 28.37 -19.98 23.10
N PRO A 62 28.22 -18.96 22.23
CA PRO A 62 28.60 -17.59 22.55
C PRO A 62 27.53 -16.91 23.45
N ARG A 63 27.32 -17.45 24.66
CA ARG A 63 26.25 -17.01 25.58
C ARG A 63 26.25 -15.51 25.86
N ARG A 64 27.43 -14.89 25.96
CA ARG A 64 27.57 -13.44 26.20
C ARG A 64 27.00 -12.61 25.06
N LEU A 65 27.25 -13.04 23.81
CA LEU A 65 26.73 -12.38 22.62
C LEU A 65 25.20 -12.45 22.60
N TRP A 66 24.63 -13.63 22.79
CA TRP A 66 23.19 -13.83 22.79
C TRP A 66 22.47 -13.09 23.93
N ARG A 67 23.09 -13.00 25.11
CA ARG A 67 22.58 -12.17 26.22
C ARG A 67 22.59 -10.69 25.90
N ALA A 68 23.66 -10.17 25.30
CA ALA A 68 23.73 -8.77 24.88
C ALA A 68 22.67 -8.47 23.81
N TRP A 69 22.56 -9.34 22.79
CA TRP A 69 21.59 -9.25 21.72
C TRP A 69 20.14 -9.25 22.22
N SER A 70 19.79 -10.20 23.07
CA SER A 70 18.43 -10.29 23.63
C SER A 70 18.13 -9.19 24.64
N ASN A 71 19.11 -8.64 25.37
CA ASN A 71 18.88 -7.45 26.21
C ASN A 71 18.51 -6.22 25.36
N LEU A 72 19.20 -6.01 24.23
CA LEU A 72 18.81 -4.98 23.26
C LEU A 72 17.39 -5.26 22.74
N GLY A 73 17.13 -6.52 22.39
CA GLY A 73 15.84 -7.03 21.96
C GLY A 73 14.68 -6.75 22.91
N VAL A 74 14.86 -6.98 24.21
CA VAL A 74 13.88 -6.63 25.25
C VAL A 74 13.56 -5.13 25.21
N GLY A 75 14.57 -4.28 25.08
CA GLY A 75 14.38 -2.83 24.95
C GLY A 75 13.55 -2.46 23.73
N ILE A 76 13.90 -3.00 22.56
CA ILE A 76 13.16 -2.78 21.30
C ILE A 76 11.71 -3.26 21.44
N ALA A 77 11.49 -4.48 21.96
CA ALA A 77 10.16 -5.06 22.13
C ALA A 77 9.28 -4.19 23.03
N VAL A 78 9.82 -3.64 24.13
CA VAL A 78 9.09 -2.71 25.00
C VAL A 78 8.74 -1.41 24.28
N VAL A 79 9.67 -0.83 23.51
CA VAL A 79 9.40 0.40 22.74
C VAL A 79 8.30 0.16 21.70
N VAL A 80 8.41 -0.90 20.91
CA VAL A 80 7.41 -1.26 19.89
C VAL A 80 6.06 -1.56 20.53
N MET A 81 6.03 -2.27 21.66
CA MET A 81 4.80 -2.56 22.40
C MET A 81 4.07 -1.28 22.86
N VAL A 82 4.80 -0.33 23.44
CA VAL A 82 4.23 0.96 23.88
C VAL A 82 3.76 1.78 22.68
N ALA A 83 4.56 1.83 21.61
CA ALA A 83 4.19 2.52 20.38
C ALA A 83 2.92 1.93 19.74
N MET A 84 2.80 0.60 19.68
CA MET A 84 1.61 -0.09 19.14
C MET A 84 0.37 0.14 20.00
N PHE A 85 0.52 0.18 21.33
CA PHE A 85 -0.58 0.56 22.21
C PHE A 85 -1.07 1.98 21.92
N GLY A 86 -0.15 2.95 21.87
CA GLY A 86 -0.49 4.34 21.58
C GLY A 86 -1.09 4.53 20.19
N PHE A 87 -0.47 3.91 19.17
CA PHE A 87 -0.92 3.95 17.79
C PHE A 87 -2.35 3.43 17.67
N LEU A 88 -2.65 2.22 18.17
CA LEU A 88 -3.99 1.64 18.00
C LEU A 88 -5.07 2.46 18.74
N VAL A 89 -4.77 2.96 19.94
CA VAL A 89 -5.70 3.82 20.70
C VAL A 89 -5.94 5.14 19.95
N PHE A 90 -4.89 5.76 19.42
CA PHE A 90 -5.02 7.00 18.65
C PHE A 90 -5.78 6.77 17.34
N SER A 91 -5.48 5.70 16.60
CA SER A 91 -6.20 5.30 15.40
C SER A 91 -7.69 5.08 15.70
N ALA A 92 -8.03 4.38 16.79
CA ALA A 92 -9.42 4.19 17.19
C ALA A 92 -10.13 5.51 17.49
N LEU A 93 -9.48 6.45 18.19
CA LEU A 93 -10.04 7.77 18.45
C LEU A 93 -10.22 8.58 17.17
N ALA A 94 -9.25 8.55 16.25
CA ALA A 94 -9.34 9.20 14.95
C ALA A 94 -10.49 8.62 14.11
N THR A 95 -10.65 7.30 14.08
CA THR A 95 -11.76 6.63 13.39
C THR A 95 -13.12 7.04 13.96
N LEU A 96 -13.24 7.25 15.27
CA LEU A 96 -14.49 7.73 15.88
C LEU A 96 -14.81 9.18 15.52
N GLN A 97 -13.80 10.01 15.24
CA GLN A 97 -13.98 11.40 14.83
C GLN A 97 -14.28 11.53 13.34
N SER A 98 -13.71 10.65 12.52
CA SER A 98 -13.86 10.66 11.06
C SER A 98 -13.90 9.21 10.55
N PRO A 99 -15.08 8.58 10.50
CA PRO A 99 -15.23 7.24 9.95
C PRO A 99 -15.06 7.30 8.43
N VAL A 100 -13.89 6.89 7.94
CA VAL A 100 -13.63 6.77 6.50
C VAL A 100 -13.58 5.28 6.15
N GLN A 101 -14.50 4.83 5.30
CA GLN A 101 -14.40 3.51 4.70
C GLN A 101 -13.31 3.53 3.62
N THR A 102 -12.32 2.66 3.78
CA THR A 102 -11.27 2.43 2.80
C THR A 102 -11.24 0.95 2.44
N ALA A 103 -10.69 0.62 1.27
CA ALA A 103 -10.47 -0.77 0.88
C ALA A 103 -9.65 -1.55 1.95
N ALA A 104 -8.73 -0.87 2.64
CA ALA A 104 -7.92 -1.45 3.72
C ALA A 104 -8.74 -1.88 4.95
N ASN A 105 -9.88 -1.24 5.22
CA ASN A 105 -10.72 -1.55 6.38
C ASN A 105 -11.77 -2.63 6.10
N GLN A 106 -11.80 -3.21 4.89
CA GLN A 106 -12.70 -4.32 4.58
C GLN A 106 -12.29 -5.62 5.29
N PRO A 107 -13.23 -6.42 5.84
CA PRO A 107 -12.91 -7.64 6.57
C PRO A 107 -12.08 -8.68 5.80
N SER A 108 -12.27 -8.79 4.49
CA SER A 108 -11.47 -9.66 3.59
C SER A 108 -9.99 -9.28 3.62
N ASN A 109 -9.70 -7.99 3.67
CA ASN A 109 -8.36 -7.44 3.60
C ASN A 109 -7.60 -7.48 4.94
N PHE A 110 -8.28 -7.81 6.04
CA PHE A 110 -7.62 -8.18 7.30
C PHE A 110 -7.05 -9.61 7.29
N LEU A 111 -7.54 -10.49 6.39
CA LEU A 111 -7.03 -11.84 6.26
C LEU A 111 -5.78 -11.82 5.37
N ILE A 112 -4.64 -12.24 5.91
CA ILE A 112 -3.38 -12.37 5.16
C ILE A 112 -3.39 -13.70 4.39
N ILE A 113 -4.29 -13.80 3.39
CA ILE A 113 -4.43 -14.97 2.52
C ILE A 113 -4.29 -14.51 1.06
N PRO A 114 -3.22 -14.92 0.36
CA PRO A 114 -3.04 -14.57 -1.04
C PRO A 114 -4.24 -14.98 -1.91
N GLY A 115 -4.71 -14.05 -2.75
CA GLY A 115 -5.86 -14.22 -3.63
C GLY A 115 -7.24 -14.05 -2.99
N VAL A 116 -7.34 -13.94 -1.66
CA VAL A 116 -8.56 -13.50 -0.94
C VAL A 116 -8.47 -12.03 -0.54
N ASN A 117 -7.23 -11.57 -0.32
CA ASN A 117 -6.88 -10.21 0.01
C ASN A 117 -6.49 -9.46 -1.27
N ASP A 118 -7.06 -8.26 -1.47
CA ASP A 118 -6.84 -7.43 -2.66
C ASP A 118 -5.37 -6.96 -2.80
N PHE A 119 -4.61 -6.99 -1.70
CA PHE A 119 -3.22 -6.56 -1.60
C PHE A 119 -2.20 -7.70 -1.81
N LEU A 120 -2.63 -8.96 -1.81
CA LEU A 120 -1.75 -10.14 -1.85
C LEU A 120 -2.05 -11.02 -3.08
N PRO A 121 -1.35 -10.80 -4.21
CA PRO A 121 -1.56 -11.59 -5.41
C PRO A 121 -1.20 -13.07 -5.20
N LEU A 122 -1.99 -13.96 -5.78
CA LEU A 122 -1.74 -15.40 -5.72
C LEU A 122 -0.40 -15.79 -6.39
N ALA A 123 0.05 -15.00 -7.38
CA ALA A 123 1.27 -15.24 -8.13
C ALA A 123 2.55 -15.22 -7.26
N VAL A 124 2.55 -14.48 -6.15
CA VAL A 124 3.67 -14.39 -5.20
C VAL A 124 3.44 -15.19 -3.91
N ALA A 125 2.38 -16.02 -3.89
CA ALA A 125 2.09 -16.87 -2.74
C ALA A 125 3.24 -17.80 -2.33
N PRO A 126 4.04 -18.40 -3.25
CA PRO A 126 5.19 -19.22 -2.86
C PRO A 126 6.23 -18.46 -2.02
N GLU A 127 6.54 -17.23 -2.39
CA GLU A 127 7.49 -16.34 -1.70
C GLU A 127 6.94 -15.89 -0.36
N ILE A 128 5.64 -15.60 -0.27
CA ILE A 128 4.94 -15.31 0.98
C ILE A 128 5.02 -16.51 1.93
N VAL A 129 4.69 -17.72 1.45
CA VAL A 129 4.74 -18.94 2.27
C VAL A 129 6.18 -19.24 2.72
N PHE A 130 7.17 -19.02 1.86
CA PHE A 130 8.58 -19.13 2.22
C PHE A 130 8.96 -18.11 3.31
N GLY A 131 8.60 -16.84 3.14
CA GLY A 131 8.84 -15.80 4.13
C GLY A 131 8.18 -16.10 5.48
N LEU A 132 6.95 -16.61 5.48
CA LEU A 132 6.25 -17.08 6.66
C LEU A 132 6.96 -18.25 7.35
N LEU A 133 7.39 -19.25 6.59
CA LEU A 133 8.17 -20.37 7.13
C LEU A 133 9.46 -19.88 7.81
N VAL A 134 10.20 -19.00 7.14
CA VAL A 134 11.41 -18.39 7.72
C VAL A 134 11.06 -17.62 8.99
N ALA A 135 10.03 -16.78 8.95
CA ALA A 135 9.61 -15.97 10.09
C ALA A 135 9.26 -16.84 11.32
N LEU A 136 8.46 -17.88 11.12
CA LEU A 136 8.06 -18.81 12.20
C LEU A 136 9.26 -19.58 12.76
N VAL A 137 10.12 -20.14 11.90
CA VAL A 137 11.30 -20.90 12.33
C VAL A 137 12.29 -20.02 13.07
N VAL A 138 12.51 -18.79 12.61
CA VAL A 138 13.41 -17.83 13.24
C VAL A 138 12.86 -17.34 14.58
N HIS A 139 11.55 -17.08 14.65
CA HIS A 139 10.85 -16.64 15.85
C HIS A 139 10.96 -17.70 16.96
N GLU A 140 10.44 -18.89 16.67
CA GLU A 140 10.41 -20.01 17.62
C GLU A 140 11.84 -20.50 17.92
N GLY A 141 12.68 -20.60 16.89
CA GLY A 141 14.10 -20.88 17.04
C GLY A 141 14.81 -19.87 17.95
N GLY A 142 14.37 -18.61 17.99
CA GLY A 142 14.84 -17.60 18.93
C GLY A 142 14.52 -17.93 20.37
N HIS A 143 13.28 -18.28 20.68
CA HIS A 143 12.91 -18.77 22.02
C HIS A 143 13.74 -19.98 22.41
N GLY A 144 13.86 -20.98 21.52
CA GLY A 144 14.65 -22.18 21.76
C GLY A 144 16.14 -21.90 21.97
N LEU A 145 16.71 -20.97 21.20
CA LEU A 145 18.09 -20.54 21.36
C LEU A 145 18.32 -19.91 22.74
N LEU A 146 17.45 -18.99 23.16
CA LEU A 146 17.59 -18.31 24.44
C LEU A 146 17.27 -19.23 25.62
N CYS A 147 16.39 -20.22 25.46
CA CYS A 147 16.26 -21.30 26.45
C CYS A 147 17.62 -21.94 26.72
N ARG A 148 18.41 -22.24 25.68
CA ARG A 148 19.75 -22.84 25.85
C ARG A 148 20.83 -21.90 26.38
N VAL A 149 20.69 -20.60 26.15
CA VAL A 149 21.61 -19.59 26.68
C VAL A 149 21.37 -19.34 28.18
N GLU A 150 20.13 -19.48 28.62
CA GLU A 150 19.67 -19.23 30.00
C GLU A 150 19.46 -20.52 30.81
N ASP A 151 19.89 -21.68 30.29
CA ASP A 151 19.79 -22.98 30.96
C ASP A 151 18.33 -23.40 31.27
N ILE A 152 17.40 -23.07 30.38
CA ILE A 152 16.00 -23.53 30.37
C ILE A 152 15.90 -24.75 29.43
N ASP A 153 15.32 -25.83 29.94
CA ASP A 153 15.16 -27.06 29.18
C ASP A 153 14.04 -26.93 28.13
N ILE A 154 14.11 -27.74 27.08
CA ILE A 154 13.12 -27.75 25.97
C ILE A 154 12.63 -29.17 25.83
N ASP A 155 11.33 -29.38 25.95
CA ASP A 155 10.65 -30.67 25.88
C ASP A 155 10.39 -31.10 24.44
N SER A 156 10.03 -30.17 23.57
CA SER A 156 9.87 -30.47 22.16
C SER A 156 10.02 -29.24 21.27
N LEU A 157 10.35 -29.48 20.00
CA LEU A 157 10.40 -28.50 18.94
C LEU A 157 9.56 -29.04 17.79
N GLY A 158 8.92 -28.17 17.01
CA GLY A 158 8.22 -28.64 15.83
C GLY A 158 7.62 -27.56 14.95
N VAL A 159 6.95 -28.02 13.90
CA VAL A 159 6.21 -27.20 12.93
C VAL A 159 4.77 -27.70 12.88
N VAL A 160 3.84 -26.76 12.77
CA VAL A 160 2.40 -26.98 12.58
C VAL A 160 2.05 -26.65 11.13
N LEU A 161 1.46 -27.62 10.44
CA LEU A 161 1.03 -27.49 9.05
C LEU A 161 -0.50 -27.54 9.00
N LEU A 162 -1.12 -26.60 8.28
CA LEU A 162 -2.49 -26.72 7.80
C LEU A 162 -2.44 -27.39 6.43
N ALA A 163 -2.85 -28.64 6.37
CA ALA A 163 -2.56 -29.53 5.26
C ALA A 163 -1.06 -29.56 4.93
N LEU A 164 -0.63 -28.82 3.90
CA LEU A 164 0.76 -28.71 3.47
C LEU A 164 1.38 -27.33 3.74
N ILE A 165 0.57 -26.36 4.19
CA ILE A 165 1.00 -24.97 4.39
C ILE A 165 1.50 -24.81 5.83
N PRO A 166 2.71 -24.30 6.06
CA PRO A 166 3.18 -23.98 7.40
C PRO A 166 2.35 -22.84 8.00
N VAL A 167 1.69 -23.12 9.12
CA VAL A 167 0.85 -22.15 9.84
C VAL A 167 1.39 -21.83 11.23
N GLY A 168 2.37 -22.60 11.72
CA GLY A 168 3.03 -22.33 12.97
C GLY A 168 4.33 -23.10 13.12
N ALA A 169 5.18 -22.65 14.02
CA ALA A 169 6.23 -23.46 14.62
C ALA A 169 6.05 -23.39 16.14
N PHE A 170 6.74 -24.24 16.89
CA PHE A 170 6.71 -24.16 18.34
C PHE A 170 8.03 -24.60 18.96
N VAL A 171 8.37 -23.94 20.06
CA VAL A 171 9.31 -24.41 21.07
C VAL A 171 8.57 -24.57 22.39
N GLU A 172 8.65 -25.76 22.95
CA GLU A 172 8.03 -26.07 24.24
C GLU A 172 9.12 -26.08 25.33
N PRO A 173 9.29 -24.97 26.08
CA PRO A 173 10.18 -24.95 27.24
C PRO A 173 9.58 -25.79 28.37
N ASP A 174 10.46 -26.45 29.14
CA ASP A 174 10.04 -27.16 30.35
C ASP A 174 9.55 -26.16 31.41
N GLU A 175 8.35 -26.39 31.95
CA GLU A 175 7.66 -25.44 32.82
C GLU A 175 8.40 -25.22 34.15
N GLU A 176 9.01 -26.26 34.71
CA GLU A 176 9.71 -26.19 36.00
C GLU A 176 10.98 -25.34 35.87
N SER A 177 11.84 -25.65 34.89
CA SER A 177 13.07 -24.89 34.61
C SER A 177 12.76 -23.44 34.21
N GLN A 178 11.70 -23.20 33.43
CA GLN A 178 11.26 -21.84 33.07
C GLN A 178 10.80 -21.05 34.29
N SER A 179 10.05 -21.67 35.20
CA SER A 179 9.54 -21.01 36.41
C SER A 179 10.66 -20.66 37.40
N ASN A 180 11.70 -21.51 37.46
CA ASN A 180 12.88 -21.35 38.31
C ASN A 180 13.88 -20.32 37.77
N ALA A 181 13.82 -20.01 36.47
CA ALA A 181 14.69 -19.02 35.84
C ALA A 181 14.44 -17.60 36.37
N ASP A 182 15.50 -16.80 36.46
CA ASP A 182 15.38 -15.41 36.91
C ASP A 182 14.58 -14.56 35.91
N ARG A 183 14.03 -13.44 36.38
CA ARG A 183 13.20 -12.57 35.55
C ARG A 183 13.92 -12.09 34.29
N GLY A 184 15.22 -11.82 34.38
CA GLY A 184 16.01 -11.37 33.24
C GLY A 184 16.14 -12.46 32.18
N ALA A 185 16.42 -13.71 32.59
CA ALA A 185 16.44 -14.87 31.72
C ALA A 185 15.11 -15.07 30.99
N ARG A 186 13.98 -15.02 31.71
CA ARG A 186 12.65 -15.15 31.10
C ARG A 186 12.33 -14.00 30.15
N SER A 187 12.65 -12.75 30.52
CA SER A 187 12.46 -11.59 29.64
C SER A 187 13.25 -11.70 28.34
N ARG A 188 14.53 -12.12 28.41
CA ARG A 188 15.33 -12.37 27.21
C ARG A 188 14.75 -13.47 26.35
N MET A 189 14.28 -14.57 26.96
CA MET A 189 13.64 -15.68 26.26
C MET A 189 12.36 -15.23 25.53
N PHE A 190 11.44 -14.52 26.18
CA PHE A 190 10.19 -14.06 25.53
C PHE A 190 10.43 -12.98 24.47
N ALA A 191 11.45 -12.13 24.60
CA ALA A 191 11.78 -11.16 23.55
C ALA A 191 12.57 -11.78 22.38
N ALA A 192 13.12 -12.99 22.54
CA ALA A 192 14.06 -13.58 21.60
C ALA A 192 13.50 -13.77 20.19
N GLY A 193 12.25 -14.24 20.07
CA GLY A 193 11.60 -14.46 18.80
C GLY A 193 11.48 -13.18 18.00
N VAL A 194 10.84 -12.17 18.58
CA VAL A 194 10.73 -10.80 18.03
C VAL A 194 12.09 -10.25 17.60
N THR A 195 13.09 -10.34 18.47
CA THR A 195 14.42 -9.79 18.22
C THR A 195 15.06 -10.44 16.99
N ASN A 196 14.94 -11.75 16.87
CA ASN A 196 15.49 -12.49 15.75
C ASN A 196 14.77 -12.19 14.43
N ASN A 197 13.44 -12.02 14.46
CA ASN A 197 12.71 -11.57 13.27
C ASN A 197 13.22 -10.20 12.80
N PHE A 198 13.40 -9.23 13.70
CA PHE A 198 13.95 -7.92 13.33
C PHE A 198 15.38 -8.00 12.77
N ALA A 199 16.23 -8.90 13.29
CA ALA A 199 17.55 -9.15 12.69
C ALA A 199 17.46 -9.69 11.28
N VAL A 200 16.60 -10.69 11.04
CA VAL A 200 16.40 -11.26 9.71
C VAL A 200 15.87 -10.19 8.76
N THR A 201 14.87 -9.40 9.17
CA THR A 201 14.40 -8.24 8.41
C THR A 201 15.54 -7.30 8.04
N ALA A 202 16.38 -6.90 9.01
CA ALA A 202 17.48 -5.97 8.77
C ALA A 202 18.48 -6.52 7.72
N VAL A 203 18.84 -7.80 7.80
CA VAL A 203 19.74 -8.44 6.85
C VAL A 203 19.09 -8.55 5.46
N VAL A 204 17.85 -9.03 5.41
CA VAL A 204 17.13 -9.26 4.17
C VAL A 204 16.86 -7.96 3.42
N PHE A 205 16.47 -6.90 4.13
CA PHE A 205 16.27 -5.59 3.53
C PHE A 205 17.57 -4.90 3.16
N ALA A 206 18.67 -5.10 3.89
CA ALA A 206 19.98 -4.62 3.45
C ALA A 206 20.41 -5.29 2.13
N LEU A 207 20.12 -6.58 1.94
CA LEU A 207 20.38 -7.29 0.68
C LEU A 207 19.44 -6.83 -0.44
N LEU A 208 18.16 -6.60 -0.11
CA LEU A 208 17.17 -6.12 -1.06
C LEU A 208 17.55 -4.73 -1.57
N PHE A 209 17.57 -3.72 -0.68
CA PHE A 209 17.77 -2.32 -1.04
C PHE A 209 19.18 -2.05 -1.57
N GLY A 210 20.17 -2.84 -1.17
CA GLY A 210 21.54 -2.73 -1.66
C GLY A 210 21.71 -3.38 -3.03
N PRO A 211 22.35 -4.57 -3.11
CA PRO A 211 22.76 -5.14 -4.39
C PRO A 211 21.60 -5.56 -5.30
N VAL A 212 20.43 -5.92 -4.76
CA VAL A 212 19.32 -6.44 -5.58
C VAL A 212 18.57 -5.32 -6.29
N ILE A 213 18.08 -4.31 -5.57
CA ILE A 213 17.39 -3.16 -6.18
C ILE A 213 18.36 -2.34 -7.05
N ALA A 214 19.63 -2.20 -6.65
CA ALA A 214 20.64 -1.56 -7.50
C ALA A 214 20.96 -2.35 -8.79
N SER A 215 20.41 -3.57 -8.95
CA SER A 215 20.51 -4.36 -10.17
C SER A 215 19.24 -4.33 -11.04
N ILE A 216 18.23 -3.55 -10.66
CA ILE A 216 16.95 -3.45 -11.35
C ILE A 216 16.80 -2.00 -11.84
N THR A 217 16.32 -1.82 -13.05
CA THR A 217 16.03 -0.51 -13.66
C THR A 217 14.67 -0.55 -14.36
N PRO A 218 13.96 0.57 -14.52
CA PRO A 218 12.74 0.60 -15.31
C PRO A 218 13.06 0.24 -16.77
N ALA A 219 12.23 -0.59 -17.38
CA ALA A 219 12.37 -0.93 -18.79
C ALA A 219 11.91 0.25 -19.66
N ALA A 220 12.56 0.46 -20.81
CA ALA A 220 12.23 1.57 -21.71
C ALA A 220 10.81 1.47 -22.26
N GLY A 221 10.10 2.60 -22.28
CA GLY A 221 8.73 2.73 -22.77
C GLY A 221 7.73 3.24 -21.71
N LEU A 222 6.46 3.36 -22.08
CA LEU A 222 5.37 3.65 -21.15
C LEU A 222 4.80 2.33 -20.61
N ALA A 223 4.91 2.11 -19.30
CA ALA A 223 4.31 0.95 -18.63
C ALA A 223 2.79 1.15 -18.47
N VAL A 224 2.00 0.28 -19.10
CA VAL A 224 0.53 0.31 -19.06
C VAL A 224 0.02 -0.52 -17.89
N GLY A 225 -0.52 0.17 -16.88
CA GLY A 225 -1.18 -0.48 -15.75
C GLY A 225 -2.59 -0.97 -16.07
N GLY A 226 -3.25 -0.32 -17.02
CA GLY A 226 -4.60 -0.63 -17.47
C GLY A 226 -5.06 0.36 -18.54
N ALA A 227 -6.30 0.20 -18.98
CA ALA A 227 -7.00 1.17 -19.82
C ALA A 227 -8.46 1.23 -19.38
N TYR A 228 -9.06 2.42 -19.41
CA TYR A 228 -10.46 2.59 -19.08
C TYR A 228 -11.34 1.82 -20.07
N GLN A 229 -12.29 1.04 -19.57
CA GLN A 229 -13.15 0.23 -20.42
C GLN A 229 -13.96 1.12 -21.36
N GLY A 230 -13.91 0.87 -22.67
CA GLY A 230 -14.58 1.69 -23.67
C GLY A 230 -13.90 3.04 -23.93
N ALA A 231 -12.66 3.24 -23.48
CA ALA A 231 -11.78 4.30 -23.95
C ALA A 231 -10.91 3.83 -25.14
N PRO A 232 -10.34 4.74 -25.94
CA PRO A 232 -9.62 4.40 -27.17
C PRO A 232 -8.55 3.31 -27.06
N ALA A 233 -7.75 3.32 -25.99
CA ALA A 233 -6.69 2.35 -25.77
C ALA A 233 -7.27 0.94 -25.54
N ALA A 234 -8.33 0.82 -24.73
CA ALA A 234 -9.02 -0.45 -24.51
C ALA A 234 -9.67 -0.97 -25.79
N ASP A 235 -10.29 -0.08 -26.59
CA ASP A 235 -10.89 -0.43 -27.89
C ASP A 235 -9.84 -0.92 -28.90
N ALA A 236 -8.62 -0.39 -28.82
CA ALA A 236 -7.47 -0.80 -29.62
C ALA A 236 -6.78 -2.08 -29.11
N GLY A 237 -7.25 -2.65 -27.99
CA GLY A 237 -6.70 -3.88 -27.40
C GLY A 237 -5.45 -3.68 -26.54
N ILE A 238 -5.16 -2.45 -26.11
CA ILE A 238 -4.09 -2.19 -25.13
C ILE A 238 -4.58 -2.62 -23.75
N GLU A 239 -3.84 -3.53 -23.12
CA GLU A 239 -4.21 -4.15 -21.86
C GLU A 239 -3.19 -3.89 -20.73
N SER A 240 -3.62 -4.13 -19.49
CA SER A 240 -2.75 -4.12 -18.33
C SER A 240 -1.59 -5.11 -18.51
N GLY A 241 -0.35 -4.61 -18.39
CA GLY A 241 0.87 -5.37 -18.63
C GLY A 241 1.62 -4.99 -19.89
N ASP A 242 0.99 -4.26 -20.81
CA ASP A 242 1.63 -3.80 -22.03
C ASP A 242 2.65 -2.70 -21.76
N ARG A 243 3.62 -2.58 -22.67
CA ARG A 243 4.60 -1.50 -22.62
C ARG A 243 4.71 -0.87 -24.00
N ILE A 244 4.38 0.42 -24.10
CA ILE A 244 4.43 1.17 -25.36
C ILE A 244 5.85 1.66 -25.56
N THR A 245 6.48 1.22 -26.65
CA THR A 245 7.90 1.47 -26.96
C THR A 245 8.09 2.45 -28.13
N ALA A 246 7.05 2.70 -28.91
CA ALA A 246 7.05 3.75 -29.92
C ALA A 246 5.66 4.35 -30.15
N VAL A 247 5.61 5.62 -30.53
CA VAL A 247 4.40 6.37 -30.93
C VAL A 247 4.68 7.03 -32.28
N ALA A 248 3.85 6.74 -33.29
CA ALA A 248 4.03 7.19 -34.67
C ALA A 248 5.47 6.98 -35.21
N GLY A 249 6.07 5.82 -34.87
CA GLY A 249 7.44 5.45 -35.24
C GLY A 249 8.55 6.17 -34.45
N GLN A 250 8.22 7.08 -33.53
CA GLN A 250 9.17 7.71 -32.62
C GLN A 250 9.37 6.82 -31.39
N SER A 251 10.62 6.52 -31.03
CA SER A 251 10.94 5.69 -29.86
C SER A 251 10.54 6.39 -28.57
N VAL A 252 9.86 5.66 -27.69
CA VAL A 252 9.53 6.08 -26.33
C VAL A 252 10.50 5.43 -25.36
N ALA A 253 11.37 6.24 -24.75
CA ALA A 253 12.31 5.78 -23.74
C ALA A 253 11.72 5.82 -22.33
N ASP A 254 10.94 6.87 -22.07
CA ASP A 254 10.32 7.15 -20.78
C ASP A 254 8.97 7.85 -21.02
N PRO A 255 8.21 8.13 -19.94
CA PRO A 255 6.88 8.70 -20.11
C PRO A 255 6.88 10.17 -20.56
N ALA A 256 7.94 10.94 -20.32
CA ALA A 256 8.05 12.29 -20.89
C ALA A 256 8.25 12.24 -22.41
N ALA A 257 9.00 11.24 -22.91
CA ALA A 257 9.14 10.97 -24.33
C ALA A 257 7.82 10.49 -24.96
N PHE A 258 6.99 9.75 -24.22
CA PHE A 258 5.65 9.37 -24.67
C PHE A 258 4.77 10.59 -24.91
N GLU A 259 4.67 11.49 -23.91
CA GLU A 259 3.87 12.72 -24.03
C GLU A 259 4.38 13.60 -25.18
N SER A 260 5.70 13.74 -25.31
CA SER A 260 6.31 14.52 -26.38
C SER A 260 6.03 13.94 -27.77
N ALA A 261 6.10 12.61 -27.90
CA ALA A 261 5.83 11.93 -29.16
C ALA A 261 4.34 12.01 -29.53
N LEU A 262 3.43 11.84 -28.56
CA LEU A 262 1.99 11.94 -28.76
C LEU A 262 1.57 13.36 -29.15
N ALA A 263 2.13 14.37 -28.50
CA ALA A 263 1.86 15.78 -28.80
C ALA A 263 2.35 16.21 -30.19
N ALA A 264 3.31 15.48 -30.78
CA ALA A 264 3.80 15.72 -32.13
C ALA A 264 2.92 15.10 -33.23
N VAL A 265 1.89 14.33 -32.87
CA VAL A 265 0.97 13.70 -33.82
C VAL A 265 -0.29 14.54 -33.99
N ASP A 266 -0.44 15.10 -35.20
CA ASP A 266 -1.63 15.88 -35.60
C ASP A 266 -2.81 14.98 -36.04
N ASP A 267 -2.56 13.71 -36.37
CA ASP A 267 -3.59 12.77 -36.82
C ASP A 267 -4.43 12.27 -35.63
N PRO A 268 -5.77 12.20 -35.75
CA PRO A 268 -6.62 11.63 -34.72
C PRO A 268 -6.37 10.13 -34.49
N THR A 269 -5.80 9.40 -35.45
CA THR A 269 -5.41 8.00 -35.27
C THR A 269 -3.90 7.92 -35.04
N VAL A 270 -3.50 7.33 -33.91
CA VAL A 270 -2.10 7.21 -33.52
C VAL A 270 -1.66 5.76 -33.58
N GLU A 271 -0.62 5.47 -34.34
CA GLU A 271 0.04 4.16 -34.32
C GLU A 271 0.95 4.04 -33.08
N MET A 272 0.77 2.99 -32.31
CA MET A 272 1.59 2.67 -31.14
C MET A 272 2.22 1.29 -31.29
N THR A 273 3.51 1.17 -30.98
CA THR A 273 4.24 -0.10 -31.00
C THR A 273 4.41 -0.62 -29.57
N LEU A 274 3.93 -1.84 -29.32
CA LEU A 274 4.06 -2.55 -28.06
C LEU A 274 5.41 -3.27 -27.98
N ALA A 275 5.82 -3.64 -26.77
CA ALA A 275 7.12 -4.26 -26.51
C ALA A 275 7.31 -5.65 -27.15
N ASP A 276 6.23 -6.35 -27.49
CA ASP A 276 6.26 -7.60 -28.24
C ASP A 276 6.42 -7.40 -29.77
N GLY A 277 6.41 -6.15 -30.22
CA GLY A 277 6.53 -5.74 -31.62
C GLY A 277 5.19 -5.59 -32.33
N GLU A 278 4.05 -5.83 -31.67
CA GLU A 278 2.73 -5.54 -32.22
C GLU A 278 2.56 -4.01 -32.41
N THR A 279 1.90 -3.62 -33.50
CA THR A 279 1.53 -2.23 -33.74
C THR A 279 0.02 -2.12 -33.76
N VAL A 280 -0.52 -1.27 -32.89
CA VAL A 280 -1.94 -0.99 -32.75
C VAL A 280 -2.23 0.45 -33.19
N ALA A 281 -3.39 0.65 -33.83
CA ALA A 281 -3.86 1.97 -34.21
C ALA A 281 -4.93 2.41 -33.22
N VAL A 282 -4.69 3.51 -32.51
CA VAL A 282 -5.59 4.05 -31.49
C VAL A 282 -6.29 5.29 -32.03
N GLU A 283 -7.61 5.24 -32.16
CA GLU A 283 -8.43 6.39 -32.59
C GLU A 283 -8.72 7.27 -31.39
N ARG A 284 -8.01 8.40 -31.27
CA ARG A 284 -8.10 9.31 -30.13
C ARG A 284 -9.49 9.89 -29.98
N ARG A 285 -9.94 9.97 -28.73
CA ARG A 285 -11.24 10.54 -28.36
C ARG A 285 -11.19 11.04 -26.94
N VAL A 286 -11.47 12.33 -26.77
CA VAL A 286 -11.55 12.97 -25.45
C VAL A 286 -12.61 12.28 -24.60
N THR A 287 -12.17 11.65 -23.53
CA THR A 287 -12.99 10.80 -22.68
C THR A 287 -12.85 11.26 -21.25
N ALA A 288 -13.96 11.42 -20.53
CA ALA A 288 -13.93 11.79 -19.13
C ALA A 288 -13.47 10.58 -18.29
N VAL A 289 -12.24 10.66 -17.77
CA VAL A 289 -11.63 9.61 -16.95
C VAL A 289 -11.75 9.88 -15.44
N GLY A 290 -12.18 11.09 -15.08
CA GLY A 290 -12.60 11.42 -13.72
C GLY A 290 -13.52 12.63 -13.70
N ALA A 291 -14.49 12.64 -12.79
CA ALA A 291 -15.38 13.78 -12.59
C ALA A 291 -15.78 13.88 -11.13
N VAL A 292 -15.89 15.10 -10.61
CA VAL A 292 -16.48 15.35 -9.28
C VAL A 292 -18.00 15.43 -9.39
N ASP A 293 -18.71 14.92 -8.39
CA ASP A 293 -20.17 15.02 -8.34
C ASP A 293 -20.63 16.48 -8.38
N GLY A 294 -21.67 16.75 -9.18
CA GLY A 294 -22.23 18.09 -9.34
C GLY A 294 -21.37 19.04 -10.19
N ASN A 295 -20.37 18.54 -10.91
CA ASN A 295 -19.60 19.37 -11.85
C ASN A 295 -20.51 20.06 -12.88
N PRO A 296 -20.14 21.24 -13.41
CA PRO A 296 -20.96 21.99 -14.34
C PRO A 296 -21.22 21.30 -15.68
N LEU A 297 -20.40 20.31 -16.07
CA LEU A 297 -20.62 19.54 -17.29
C LEU A 297 -21.67 18.43 -17.12
N GLY A 298 -22.12 18.18 -15.88
CA GLY A 298 -23.10 17.14 -15.57
C GLY A 298 -22.62 15.71 -15.86
N LEU A 299 -21.30 15.52 -15.98
CA LEU A 299 -20.71 14.23 -16.30
C LEU A 299 -20.47 13.41 -15.03
N SER A 300 -20.70 12.10 -15.10
CA SER A 300 -20.30 11.17 -14.05
C SER A 300 -19.42 10.09 -14.67
N VAL A 301 -18.38 9.69 -13.96
CA VAL A 301 -17.50 8.59 -14.39
C VAL A 301 -17.78 7.40 -13.49
N ASP A 302 -18.37 6.35 -14.06
CA ASP A 302 -18.55 5.06 -13.41
C ASP A 302 -17.30 4.21 -13.64
N PRO A 303 -16.61 3.73 -12.59
CA PRO A 303 -15.45 2.85 -12.73
C PRO A 303 -15.72 1.55 -13.50
N GLU A 304 -16.97 1.08 -13.53
CA GLU A 304 -17.39 -0.14 -14.23
C GLU A 304 -18.14 0.15 -15.56
N GLY A 305 -18.36 1.43 -15.88
CA GLY A 305 -19.12 1.88 -17.04
C GLY A 305 -18.24 2.38 -18.19
N GLU A 306 -18.87 2.59 -19.35
CA GLU A 306 -18.22 3.27 -20.47
C GLU A 306 -18.14 4.79 -20.16
N PRO A 307 -16.93 5.37 -20.12
CA PRO A 307 -16.76 6.77 -19.76
C PRO A 307 -17.33 7.69 -20.85
N PRO A 308 -18.02 8.79 -20.47
CA PRO A 308 -18.63 9.68 -21.44
C PRO A 308 -17.55 10.41 -22.26
N ALA A 309 -17.76 10.49 -23.57
CA ALA A 309 -16.85 11.16 -24.48
C ALA A 309 -17.28 12.60 -24.73
N ILE A 310 -16.34 13.53 -24.73
CA ILE A 310 -16.56 14.91 -25.16
C ILE A 310 -16.24 15.00 -26.64
N THR A 311 -17.23 15.37 -27.45
CA THR A 311 -17.13 15.35 -28.92
C THR A 311 -17.01 16.74 -29.53
N ALA A 312 -17.56 17.77 -28.86
CA ALA A 312 -17.45 19.14 -29.33
C ALA A 312 -17.57 20.18 -28.20
N VAL A 313 -16.92 21.32 -28.38
CA VAL A 313 -17.03 22.51 -27.53
C VAL A 313 -17.35 23.72 -28.42
N ALA A 314 -18.42 24.44 -28.09
CA ALA A 314 -18.94 25.55 -28.90
C ALA A 314 -19.19 25.21 -30.38
N GLY A 315 -19.52 23.94 -30.67
CA GLY A 315 -19.70 23.43 -32.03
C GLY A 315 -18.40 23.09 -32.78
N THR A 316 -17.24 23.33 -32.17
CA THR A 316 -15.94 22.86 -32.66
C THR A 316 -15.71 21.44 -32.19
N GLU A 317 -15.47 20.52 -33.12
CA GLU A 317 -15.16 19.13 -32.81
C GLU A 317 -13.81 19.03 -32.08
N VAL A 318 -13.74 18.17 -31.06
CA VAL A 318 -12.52 17.92 -30.28
C VAL A 318 -12.26 16.41 -30.23
N ARG A 319 -11.02 16.01 -30.50
CA ARG A 319 -10.56 14.61 -30.48
C ARG A 319 -9.40 14.40 -29.54
N THR A 320 -8.61 15.45 -29.27
CA THR A 320 -7.46 15.40 -28.36
C THR A 320 -7.68 16.26 -27.11
N GLU A 321 -6.96 15.95 -26.04
CA GLU A 321 -6.94 16.77 -24.82
C GLU A 321 -6.47 18.19 -25.13
N ALA A 322 -5.48 18.34 -26.01
CA ALA A 322 -4.98 19.64 -26.43
C ALA A 322 -6.06 20.46 -27.17
N GLU A 323 -6.83 19.83 -28.05
CA GLU A 323 -7.96 20.48 -28.74
C GLU A 323 -9.07 20.87 -27.76
N PHE A 324 -9.40 19.99 -26.82
CA PHE A 324 -10.38 20.30 -25.77
C PHE A 324 -9.93 21.47 -24.89
N ARG A 325 -8.67 21.45 -24.43
CA ARG A 325 -8.09 22.54 -23.65
C ARG A 325 -8.05 23.85 -24.43
N ALA A 326 -7.69 23.81 -25.72
CA ALA A 326 -7.69 24.99 -26.58
C ALA A 326 -9.11 25.56 -26.76
N ALA A 327 -10.09 24.71 -27.06
CA ALA A 327 -11.48 25.14 -27.19
C ALA A 327 -12.03 25.72 -25.88
N ALA A 328 -11.64 25.15 -24.73
CA ALA A 328 -11.95 25.69 -23.41
C ALA A 328 -11.23 27.02 -23.13
N ARG A 329 -10.01 27.22 -23.63
CA ARG A 329 -9.30 28.51 -23.49
C ARG A 329 -10.03 29.64 -24.22
N ASP A 330 -10.59 29.35 -25.39
CA ASP A 330 -11.30 30.34 -26.21
C ASP A 330 -12.68 30.72 -25.66
N HIS A 331 -13.26 29.92 -24.76
CA HIS A 331 -14.61 30.11 -24.25
C HIS A 331 -14.69 29.99 -22.72
N GLU A 332 -15.18 31.02 -22.03
CA GLU A 332 -15.46 30.96 -20.58
C GLU A 332 -16.76 30.22 -20.26
N PHE A 333 -17.69 30.22 -21.21
CA PHE A 333 -18.99 29.54 -21.13
C PHE A 333 -19.33 29.03 -22.52
N ALA A 334 -19.59 27.74 -22.66
CA ALA A 334 -19.83 27.13 -23.96
C ALA A 334 -20.79 25.97 -23.88
N THR A 335 -21.39 25.67 -25.03
CA THR A 335 -22.08 24.40 -25.26
C THR A 335 -21.04 23.27 -25.39
N VAL A 336 -21.09 22.28 -24.51
CA VAL A 336 -20.28 21.07 -24.56
C VAL A 336 -21.17 19.90 -24.98
N THR A 337 -20.77 19.21 -26.05
CA THR A 337 -21.48 18.03 -26.57
C THR A 337 -20.75 16.77 -26.17
N THR A 338 -21.47 15.85 -25.54
CA THR A 338 -20.96 14.57 -25.05
C THR A 338 -21.79 13.42 -25.57
N THR A 339 -21.34 12.18 -25.36
CA THR A 339 -22.13 10.99 -25.67
C THR A 339 -23.40 10.85 -24.83
N GLU A 340 -23.47 11.52 -23.69
CA GLU A 340 -24.63 11.51 -22.78
C GLU A 340 -25.61 12.67 -23.03
N GLY A 341 -25.19 13.69 -23.78
CA GLY A 341 -26.05 14.82 -24.12
C GLY A 341 -25.28 16.11 -24.41
N THR A 342 -26.00 17.22 -24.42
CA THR A 342 -25.42 18.54 -24.64
C THR A 342 -25.75 19.45 -23.47
N VAL A 343 -24.74 20.12 -22.93
CA VAL A 343 -24.86 21.02 -21.77
C VAL A 343 -24.23 22.37 -22.08
N GLU A 344 -24.83 23.46 -21.61
CA GLU A 344 -24.16 24.76 -21.55
C GLU A 344 -23.58 24.97 -20.17
N ALA A 345 -22.27 25.22 -20.08
CA ALA A 345 -21.56 25.24 -18.81
C ALA A 345 -20.39 26.23 -18.83
N PRO A 346 -19.99 26.76 -17.66
CA PRO A 346 -18.72 27.46 -17.54
C PRO A 346 -17.56 26.49 -17.78
N LEU A 347 -16.49 26.97 -18.40
CA LEU A 347 -15.23 26.25 -18.57
C LEU A 347 -14.17 26.98 -17.75
N GLY A 348 -13.58 26.32 -16.76
CA GLY A 348 -12.53 26.95 -15.94
C GLY A 348 -12.11 26.12 -14.73
N ALA A 349 -11.36 26.73 -13.83
CA ALA A 349 -10.95 26.09 -12.58
C ALA A 349 -12.14 25.92 -11.64
N TYR A 350 -12.57 24.68 -11.43
CA TYR A 350 -13.72 24.37 -10.57
C TYR A 350 -13.33 24.34 -9.09
N VAL A 351 -13.96 25.22 -8.30
CA VAL A 351 -13.75 25.33 -6.87
C VAL A 351 -14.81 24.48 -6.16
N GLY A 352 -14.37 23.41 -5.52
CA GLY A 352 -15.24 22.51 -4.76
C GLY A 352 -15.48 22.96 -3.32
N ALA A 353 -14.52 23.68 -2.74
CA ALA A 353 -14.64 24.22 -1.38
C ALA A 353 -13.76 25.45 -1.18
N LEU A 354 -14.12 26.30 -0.21
CA LEU A 354 -13.25 27.34 0.31
C LEU A 354 -12.36 26.79 1.44
N THR A 355 -11.15 27.32 1.55
CA THR A 355 -10.30 27.05 2.71
C THR A 355 -10.82 27.86 3.89
N GLU A 356 -11.10 27.21 5.02
CA GLU A 356 -11.62 27.88 6.22
C GLU A 356 -10.63 28.97 6.69
N ASN A 357 -11.12 30.20 6.85
CA ASN A 357 -10.31 31.39 7.13
C ASN A 357 -9.26 31.70 6.04
N GLY A 358 -9.46 31.20 4.81
CA GLY A 358 -8.67 31.54 3.63
C GLY A 358 -8.91 32.96 3.14
N ALA A 359 -8.09 33.45 2.21
CA ALA A 359 -8.16 34.84 1.75
C ALA A 359 -9.54 35.20 1.16
N LEU A 360 -10.11 34.34 0.31
CA LEU A 360 -11.44 34.54 -0.29
C LEU A 360 -12.58 34.40 0.73
N ASP A 361 -12.49 33.41 1.63
CA ASP A 361 -13.48 33.15 2.69
C ASP A 361 -13.59 34.33 3.68
N ASN A 362 -12.46 34.99 3.98
CA ASN A 362 -12.44 36.12 4.92
C ASN A 362 -12.94 37.45 4.33
N GLN A 363 -12.95 37.59 3.00
CA GLN A 363 -13.17 38.86 2.32
C GLN A 363 -14.49 38.91 1.55
N THR A 364 -15.15 37.77 1.37
CA THR A 364 -16.31 37.63 0.48
C THR A 364 -17.36 36.72 1.12
N ASP A 365 -18.63 36.91 0.75
CA ASP A 365 -19.72 36.01 1.14
C ASP A 365 -19.94 34.88 0.10
N LEU A 366 -18.94 34.61 -0.75
CA LEU A 366 -19.02 33.57 -1.78
C LEU A 366 -19.19 32.19 -1.16
N ALA A 367 -20.03 31.36 -1.77
CA ALA A 367 -20.19 29.97 -1.39
C ALA A 367 -19.79 29.06 -2.55
N ALA A 368 -18.95 28.06 -2.28
CA ALA A 368 -18.67 26.98 -3.21
C ALA A 368 -19.93 26.09 -3.41
N PRO A 369 -20.10 25.45 -4.58
CA PRO A 369 -19.17 25.43 -5.71
C PRO A 369 -19.34 26.60 -6.68
N PHE A 370 -18.23 26.98 -7.34
CA PHE A 370 -18.20 27.94 -8.45
C PHE A 370 -17.01 27.66 -9.37
N THR A 371 -16.98 28.28 -10.55
CA THR A 371 -15.89 28.09 -11.53
C THR A 371 -15.16 29.41 -11.78
N ILE A 372 -13.86 29.47 -11.50
CA ILE A 372 -13.02 30.63 -11.82
C ILE A 372 -12.65 30.55 -13.31
N THR A 373 -12.98 31.60 -14.08
CA THR A 373 -12.71 31.67 -15.51
C THR A 373 -11.59 32.65 -15.85
N ARG A 374 -11.35 33.67 -15.00
CA ARG A 374 -10.22 34.60 -15.13
C ARG A 374 -9.63 35.09 -13.81
N ILE A 375 -8.38 35.53 -13.88
CA ILE A 375 -7.69 36.35 -12.87
C ILE A 375 -7.07 37.55 -13.57
N ASP A 376 -7.42 38.77 -13.17
CA ASP A 376 -6.94 40.04 -13.77
C ASP A 376 -7.04 40.09 -15.30
N GLY A 377 -8.08 39.44 -15.84
CA GLY A 377 -8.29 39.35 -17.28
C GLY A 377 -7.51 38.23 -17.97
N GLU A 378 -6.62 37.50 -17.29
CA GLU A 378 -5.98 36.28 -17.80
C GLU A 378 -6.93 35.08 -17.74
N ARG A 379 -6.94 34.23 -18.76
CA ARG A 379 -7.86 33.09 -18.88
C ARG A 379 -7.37 31.89 -18.06
N ILE A 380 -8.23 31.35 -17.19
CA ILE A 380 -7.95 30.19 -16.34
C ILE A 380 -8.80 28.98 -16.74
N VAL A 381 -8.21 28.00 -17.43
CA VAL A 381 -8.95 26.83 -17.94
C VAL A 381 -9.12 25.74 -16.89
N ASP A 382 -8.15 25.59 -15.97
CA ASP A 382 -8.13 24.54 -14.95
C ASP A 382 -7.22 24.90 -13.76
N TYR A 383 -6.96 23.91 -12.90
CA TYR A 383 -6.06 24.03 -11.75
C TYR A 383 -4.61 24.40 -12.12
N ASP A 384 -4.07 23.86 -13.20
CA ASP A 384 -2.68 24.09 -13.59
C ASP A 384 -2.49 25.51 -14.12
N ASP A 385 -3.44 26.03 -14.91
CA ASP A 385 -3.46 27.44 -15.29
C ASP A 385 -3.54 28.34 -14.05
N LEU A 386 -4.44 28.03 -13.11
CA LEU A 386 -4.63 28.82 -11.88
C LEU A 386 -3.35 28.90 -11.05
N THR A 387 -2.72 27.76 -10.80
CA THR A 387 -1.50 27.70 -9.99
C THR A 387 -0.34 28.37 -10.71
N THR A 388 -0.19 28.19 -12.02
CA THR A 388 0.86 28.86 -12.81
C THR A 388 0.70 30.37 -12.81
N THR A 389 -0.52 30.88 -12.99
CA THR A 389 -0.80 32.32 -12.96
C THR A 389 -0.47 32.92 -11.59
N LEU A 390 -0.81 32.25 -10.49
CA LEU A 390 -0.54 32.76 -9.14
C LEU A 390 0.93 32.59 -8.69
N SER A 391 1.59 31.49 -9.06
CA SER A 391 2.94 31.15 -8.55
C SER A 391 4.10 31.77 -9.31
N GLY A 392 3.86 32.49 -10.41
CA GLY A 392 4.89 33.25 -11.09
C GLY A 392 5.38 34.46 -10.26
N ASP A 393 6.46 35.11 -10.69
CA ASP A 393 6.95 36.39 -10.11
C ASP A 393 5.98 37.58 -10.33
N THR A 394 4.70 37.30 -10.59
CA THR A 394 3.67 38.28 -10.96
C THR A 394 2.89 38.77 -9.75
N TYR A 395 2.71 37.92 -8.72
CA TYR A 395 1.88 38.22 -7.57
C TYR A 395 2.60 37.92 -6.26
N ASP A 396 2.47 38.83 -5.30
CA ASP A 396 2.91 38.68 -3.93
C ASP A 396 1.70 38.53 -2.97
N PRO A 397 1.86 37.90 -1.79
CA PRO A 397 0.85 37.93 -0.75
C PRO A 397 0.46 39.37 -0.39
N GLY A 398 -0.84 39.64 -0.35
CA GLY A 398 -1.41 40.96 -0.11
C GLY A 398 -1.76 41.73 -1.38
N ASP A 399 -1.33 41.28 -2.56
CA ASP A 399 -1.76 41.87 -3.83
C ASP A 399 -3.25 41.62 -4.06
N GLU A 400 -3.94 42.65 -4.56
CA GLU A 400 -5.35 42.54 -4.95
C GLU A 400 -5.46 42.00 -6.36
N VAL A 401 -6.19 40.87 -6.51
CA VAL A 401 -6.51 40.28 -7.80
C VAL A 401 -8.01 40.27 -8.03
N THR A 402 -8.44 40.55 -9.26
CA THR A 402 -9.84 40.46 -9.68
C THR A 402 -10.12 39.10 -10.30
N LEU A 403 -10.93 38.31 -9.60
CA LEU A 403 -11.43 37.03 -10.06
C LEU A 403 -12.69 37.25 -10.89
N ARG A 404 -12.76 36.65 -12.08
CA ARG A 404 -14.02 36.46 -12.80
C ARG A 404 -14.45 35.02 -12.61
N LEU A 405 -15.65 34.81 -12.09
CA LEU A 405 -16.15 33.49 -11.76
C LEU A 405 -17.61 33.31 -12.16
N TYR A 406 -18.03 32.06 -12.33
CA TYR A 406 -19.40 31.65 -12.58
C TYR A 406 -19.94 30.89 -11.36
N ALA A 407 -20.95 31.46 -10.71
CA ALA A 407 -21.65 30.91 -9.55
C ALA A 407 -23.15 30.69 -9.87
N ALA A 408 -23.96 30.39 -8.84
CA ALA A 408 -25.39 30.06 -9.00
C ALA A 408 -26.20 31.15 -9.73
N ASP A 409 -25.84 32.42 -9.56
CA ASP A 409 -26.52 33.58 -10.15
C ASP A 409 -25.88 34.06 -11.48
N GLY A 410 -24.89 33.34 -11.99
CA GLY A 410 -24.19 33.64 -13.24
C GLY A 410 -22.76 34.18 -13.05
N PHE A 411 -22.30 35.00 -13.98
CA PHE A 411 -20.96 35.59 -13.92
C PHE A 411 -20.90 36.76 -12.94
N GLU A 412 -19.90 36.75 -12.07
CA GLU A 412 -19.57 37.84 -11.17
C GLU A 412 -18.06 38.11 -11.14
N GLU A 413 -17.70 39.32 -10.72
CA GLU A 413 -16.31 39.74 -10.54
C GLU A 413 -16.09 40.10 -9.07
N VAL A 414 -15.02 39.54 -8.51
CA VAL A 414 -14.71 39.65 -7.08
C VAL A 414 -13.23 39.95 -6.93
N THR A 415 -12.92 41.05 -6.25
CA THR A 415 -11.53 41.40 -5.91
C THR A 415 -11.18 40.85 -4.55
N VAL A 416 -10.03 40.18 -4.46
CA VAL A 416 -9.53 39.57 -3.23
C VAL A 416 -8.05 39.89 -3.06
N ALA A 417 -7.63 40.29 -1.86
CA ALA A 417 -6.22 40.37 -1.53
C ALA A 417 -5.69 38.94 -1.27
N LEU A 418 -4.62 38.54 -1.97
CA LEU A 418 -4.03 37.22 -1.85
C LEU A 418 -3.47 36.96 -0.44
N GLY A 419 -3.65 35.74 0.06
CA GLY A 419 -3.01 35.27 1.28
C GLY A 419 -1.77 34.42 0.98
N GLY A 420 -1.40 33.55 1.93
CA GLY A 420 -0.31 32.59 1.75
C GLY A 420 1.04 33.12 2.22
N THR A 421 2.11 32.68 1.54
CA THR A 421 3.50 33.04 1.83
C THR A 421 4.15 33.64 0.59
N ASP A 422 5.24 34.39 0.74
CA ASP A 422 5.92 35.05 -0.41
C ASP A 422 6.30 34.06 -1.52
N ALA A 423 6.52 32.78 -1.20
CA ALA A 423 6.83 31.74 -2.18
C ALA A 423 5.58 31.02 -2.76
N ASN A 424 4.39 31.33 -2.26
CA ASN A 424 3.12 30.68 -2.63
C ASN A 424 1.94 31.58 -2.25
N PRO A 425 1.62 32.58 -3.09
CA PRO A 425 0.43 33.41 -2.89
C PRO A 425 -0.84 32.60 -3.17
N LEU A 426 -1.86 32.75 -2.32
CA LEU A 426 -3.04 31.88 -2.32
C LEU A 426 -4.34 32.67 -2.24
N ILE A 427 -5.30 32.30 -3.11
CA ILE A 427 -6.69 32.78 -3.03
C ILE A 427 -7.44 32.11 -1.86
N GLY A 428 -6.99 30.93 -1.41
CA GLY A 428 -7.65 30.18 -0.32
C GLY A 428 -8.82 29.32 -0.79
N VAL A 429 -8.67 28.66 -1.93
CA VAL A 429 -9.69 27.77 -2.53
C VAL A 429 -9.15 26.35 -2.67
N SER A 430 -10.05 25.37 -2.59
CA SER A 430 -9.80 23.98 -2.95
C SER A 430 -10.36 23.72 -4.34
N VAL A 431 -9.44 23.54 -5.30
CA VAL A 431 -9.78 23.38 -6.71
C VAL A 431 -9.70 21.92 -7.10
N VAL A 432 -10.71 21.45 -7.82
CA VAL A 432 -10.74 20.12 -8.38
C VAL A 432 -9.98 20.13 -9.71
N ARG A 433 -9.18 19.10 -9.96
CA ARG A 433 -8.43 18.95 -11.23
C ARG A 433 -9.36 18.82 -12.43
N GLY A 434 -8.83 19.17 -13.60
CA GLY A 434 -9.55 19.11 -14.86
C GLY A 434 -10.37 20.37 -15.15
N VAL A 435 -10.93 20.44 -16.35
CA VAL A 435 -11.75 21.57 -16.82
C VAL A 435 -13.13 21.45 -16.19
N SER A 436 -13.52 22.45 -15.42
CA SER A 436 -14.78 22.47 -14.69
C SER A 436 -14.99 21.22 -13.83
N GLY A 437 -13.91 20.67 -13.24
CA GLY A 437 -13.98 19.50 -12.36
C GLY A 437 -14.10 18.15 -13.10
N VAL A 438 -13.85 18.14 -14.41
CA VAL A 438 -13.77 16.92 -15.23
C VAL A 438 -12.35 16.75 -15.77
N VAL A 439 -11.73 15.64 -15.40
CA VAL A 439 -10.44 15.18 -15.93
C VAL A 439 -10.71 14.36 -17.18
N VAL A 440 -10.03 14.71 -18.27
CA VAL A 440 -10.16 14.02 -19.54
C VAL A 440 -8.84 13.39 -19.94
N ASP A 441 -8.92 12.34 -20.75
CA ASP A 441 -7.79 11.71 -21.42
C ASP A 441 -8.27 11.32 -22.84
N ASP A 442 -7.40 11.42 -23.84
CA ASP A 442 -7.76 11.12 -25.24
C ASP A 442 -7.35 9.73 -25.72
N LEU A 443 -6.70 8.95 -24.86
CA LEU A 443 -6.35 7.54 -25.05
C LEU A 443 -7.03 6.64 -24.01
N GLY A 444 -7.20 7.11 -22.78
CA GLY A 444 -7.69 6.37 -21.63
C GLY A 444 -6.70 5.34 -21.08
N ILE A 445 -5.39 5.64 -21.11
CA ILE A 445 -4.35 4.74 -20.60
C ILE A 445 -4.10 5.02 -19.11
N GLU A 446 -4.18 3.99 -18.28
CA GLU A 446 -3.76 4.07 -16.88
C GLU A 446 -2.27 3.70 -16.77
N ARG A 447 -1.40 4.66 -16.49
CA ARG A 447 0.04 4.42 -16.36
C ARG A 447 0.38 3.66 -15.07
N TYR A 448 1.21 2.61 -15.19
CA TYR A 448 1.83 1.97 -14.04
C TYR A 448 3.10 2.73 -13.62
N PRO A 449 3.22 3.21 -12.36
CA PRO A 449 4.34 4.03 -11.93
C PRO A 449 5.57 3.18 -11.55
N ALA A 450 6.13 2.44 -12.52
CA ALA A 450 7.25 1.52 -12.33
C ALA A 450 8.49 2.20 -11.70
N GLU A 451 8.82 3.39 -12.21
CA GLU A 451 9.92 4.24 -11.74
C GLU A 451 9.75 4.63 -10.27
N ALA A 452 8.54 5.04 -9.88
CA ALA A 452 8.27 5.48 -8.50
C ALA A 452 8.42 4.33 -7.50
N TYR A 453 7.96 3.12 -7.83
CA TYR A 453 8.16 1.95 -6.96
C TYR A 453 9.64 1.61 -6.78
N LEU A 454 10.42 1.70 -7.86
CA LEU A 454 11.85 1.42 -7.80
C LEU A 454 12.59 2.52 -7.04
N ALA A 455 12.24 3.79 -7.24
CA ALA A 455 12.80 4.93 -6.50
C ALA A 455 12.55 4.79 -4.99
N LEU A 456 11.33 4.39 -4.59
CA LEU A 456 10.97 4.11 -3.19
C LEU A 456 11.80 2.98 -2.59
N LEU A 457 12.14 1.94 -3.36
CA LEU A 457 12.95 0.81 -2.89
C LEU A 457 14.46 1.09 -2.95
N GLY A 458 14.90 1.95 -3.87
CA GLY A 458 16.29 2.33 -4.09
C GLY A 458 16.76 3.49 -3.22
N GLY A 459 15.83 4.23 -2.60
CA GLY A 459 16.14 5.41 -1.79
C GLY A 459 16.44 6.66 -2.60
N ASP A 460 15.97 6.71 -3.84
CA ASP A 460 16.06 7.91 -4.64
C ASP A 460 14.89 8.84 -4.28
N ALA A 461 15.21 10.01 -3.71
CA ALA A 461 14.23 10.99 -3.28
C ALA A 461 13.85 11.99 -4.38
N GLY A 462 14.55 11.98 -5.52
CA GLY A 462 14.39 12.98 -6.58
C GLY A 462 13.03 12.93 -7.29
N ASP A 463 12.53 11.72 -7.56
CA ASP A 463 11.34 11.49 -8.39
C ASP A 463 10.18 10.84 -7.62
N LEU A 464 10.09 11.12 -6.32
CA LEU A 464 9.04 10.54 -5.48
C LEU A 464 7.75 11.34 -5.53
N PRO A 465 6.58 10.67 -5.47
CA PRO A 465 5.32 11.35 -5.33
C PRO A 465 5.29 12.24 -4.07
N PRO A 466 4.53 13.35 -4.09
CA PRO A 466 4.32 14.20 -2.92
C PRO A 466 3.92 13.39 -1.69
N GLY A 467 4.55 13.67 -0.55
CA GLY A 467 4.35 12.93 0.71
C GLY A 467 5.35 11.79 0.96
N PHE A 468 6.14 11.38 -0.04
CA PHE A 468 7.13 10.29 0.11
C PHE A 468 8.60 10.76 0.22
N GLY A 469 8.91 12.01 -0.13
CA GLY A 469 10.28 12.53 -0.11
C GLY A 469 11.00 12.45 1.24
N GLY A 470 10.27 12.61 2.35
CA GLY A 470 10.82 12.47 3.71
C GLY A 470 11.09 11.04 4.16
N ILE A 471 10.56 10.06 3.43
CA ILE A 471 10.60 8.64 3.77
C ILE A 471 11.83 7.99 3.13
N ALA A 472 12.06 8.16 1.83
CA ALA A 472 13.10 7.39 1.13
C ALA A 472 14.55 7.77 1.49
N GLY A 473 14.78 8.92 2.15
CA GLY A 473 16.12 9.41 2.48
C GLY A 473 16.83 8.69 3.64
N SER A 474 16.23 7.67 4.26
CA SER A 474 16.86 6.93 5.37
C SER A 474 16.60 5.42 5.29
N PRO A 475 17.51 4.58 5.83
CA PRO A 475 17.31 3.13 5.86
C PRO A 475 16.00 2.71 6.54
N LEU A 476 15.58 3.42 7.59
CA LEU A 476 14.31 3.14 8.27
C LEU A 476 13.10 3.54 7.43
N GLY A 477 13.23 4.62 6.67
CA GLY A 477 12.17 5.04 5.78
C GLY A 477 12.04 4.15 4.54
N LEU A 478 13.11 3.53 4.04
CA LEU A 478 13.02 2.44 3.05
C LEU A 478 12.23 1.24 3.59
N VAL A 479 12.48 0.86 4.85
CA VAL A 479 11.70 -0.20 5.52
C VAL A 479 10.23 0.22 5.62
N TYR A 480 9.96 1.47 5.99
CA TYR A 480 8.58 1.98 6.06
C TYR A 480 7.90 1.99 4.68
N ALA A 481 8.58 2.45 3.62
CA ALA A 481 8.08 2.40 2.26
C ALA A 481 7.76 0.96 1.84
N ALA A 482 8.69 0.02 2.01
CA ALA A 482 8.51 -1.38 1.67
C ALA A 482 7.32 -2.03 2.41
N LEU A 483 7.00 -1.59 3.62
CA LEU A 483 5.83 -2.05 4.37
C LEU A 483 4.50 -1.55 3.78
N LEU A 484 4.50 -0.33 3.22
CA LEU A 484 3.33 0.31 2.63
C LEU A 484 3.07 -0.15 1.18
N LEU A 485 4.12 -0.54 0.44
CA LEU A 485 4.03 -0.86 -0.98
C LEU A 485 2.94 -1.88 -1.36
N PRO A 486 2.71 -2.98 -0.63
CA PRO A 486 1.63 -3.90 -0.94
C PRO A 486 0.22 -3.28 -0.79
N LEU A 487 0.11 -2.16 -0.07
CA LEU A 487 -1.12 -1.40 0.16
C LEU A 487 -1.04 0.01 -0.45
N ALA A 488 -0.14 0.24 -1.42
CA ALA A 488 0.18 1.57 -1.92
C ALA A 488 -1.08 2.33 -2.41
N SER A 489 -1.99 1.65 -3.11
CA SER A 489 -3.22 2.29 -3.62
C SER A 489 -4.21 2.67 -2.53
N ALA A 490 -4.14 2.01 -1.36
CA ALA A 490 -4.98 2.36 -0.22
C ALA A 490 -4.46 3.56 0.58
N VAL A 491 -3.17 3.87 0.48
CA VAL A 491 -2.52 4.92 1.27
C VAL A 491 -2.16 6.16 0.46
N SER A 492 -2.09 6.06 -0.87
CA SER A 492 -1.79 7.19 -1.73
C SER A 492 -2.46 7.07 -3.09
N ALA A 493 -3.25 8.08 -3.45
CA ALA A 493 -3.80 8.22 -4.80
C ALA A 493 -2.71 8.38 -5.88
N ALA A 494 -1.49 8.80 -5.50
CA ALA A 494 -0.37 8.91 -6.43
C ALA A 494 0.25 7.55 -6.82
N LEU A 495 -0.09 6.48 -6.10
CA LEU A 495 0.32 5.11 -6.41
C LEU A 495 -0.93 4.25 -6.60
N PRO A 496 -1.62 4.36 -7.75
CA PRO A 496 -2.91 3.72 -7.96
C PRO A 496 -2.86 2.18 -7.96
N TYR A 497 -1.66 1.58 -8.02
CA TYR A 497 -1.45 0.14 -7.99
C TYR A 497 -0.78 -0.31 -6.69
N ASN A 498 -1.06 -1.55 -6.29
CA ASN A 498 -0.33 -2.20 -5.20
C ASN A 498 0.95 -2.85 -5.73
N PHE A 499 2.06 -2.63 -5.04
CA PHE A 499 3.33 -3.27 -5.38
C PHE A 499 3.56 -4.50 -4.50
N ALA A 500 3.45 -5.67 -5.12
CA ALA A 500 3.65 -6.97 -4.49
C ALA A 500 4.94 -7.68 -4.97
N GLY A 501 5.86 -6.92 -5.57
CA GLY A 501 7.11 -7.41 -6.15
C GLY A 501 7.13 -7.41 -7.67
N PHE A 502 8.15 -8.06 -8.22
CA PHE A 502 8.42 -8.21 -9.64
C PHE A 502 7.84 -9.54 -10.12
N TYR A 503 6.56 -9.60 -10.48
CA TYR A 503 5.86 -10.85 -10.81
C TYR A 503 4.91 -10.69 -12.00
N GLY A 504 4.64 -11.80 -12.69
CA GLY A 504 3.68 -11.85 -13.79
C GLY A 504 3.94 -10.78 -14.84
N ARG A 505 2.88 -10.11 -15.28
CA ARG A 505 2.94 -9.02 -16.26
C ARG A 505 3.75 -7.80 -15.79
N TRP A 506 3.72 -7.50 -14.48
CA TRP A 506 4.41 -6.35 -13.90
C TRP A 506 5.94 -6.46 -13.96
N ALA A 507 6.47 -7.68 -14.01
CA ALA A 507 7.91 -7.90 -14.17
C ALA A 507 8.44 -7.33 -15.51
N GLY A 508 7.59 -7.27 -16.55
CA GLY A 508 7.95 -6.72 -17.86
C GLY A 508 8.18 -5.22 -17.88
N PHE A 509 7.95 -4.51 -16.77
CA PHE A 509 8.24 -3.08 -16.65
C PHE A 509 9.63 -2.77 -16.11
N TYR A 510 10.43 -3.81 -15.90
CA TYR A 510 11.75 -3.71 -15.32
C TYR A 510 12.75 -4.53 -16.12
N ASP A 511 13.95 -3.99 -16.25
CA ASP A 511 15.12 -4.69 -16.78
C ASP A 511 16.11 -4.95 -15.64
N VAL A 512 16.93 -5.98 -15.79
CA VAL A 512 17.99 -6.29 -14.83
C VAL A 512 19.33 -5.89 -15.40
N THR A 513 19.86 -4.80 -14.86
CA THR A 513 21.16 -4.22 -15.23
C THR A 513 21.97 -3.94 -13.96
N GLY A 514 23.29 -4.15 -13.96
CA GLY A 514 24.12 -3.84 -12.79
C GLY A 514 24.79 -5.06 -12.15
N PRO A 515 25.08 -5.03 -10.82
CA PRO A 515 25.93 -6.03 -10.15
C PRO A 515 25.46 -7.47 -10.29
N LEU A 516 24.15 -7.70 -10.32
CA LEU A 516 23.54 -9.03 -10.47
C LEU A 516 23.09 -9.32 -11.91
N GLY A 517 23.42 -8.46 -12.88
CA GLY A 517 23.02 -8.61 -14.29
C GLY A 517 23.39 -9.97 -14.90
N ALA A 518 24.52 -10.55 -14.50
CA ALA A 518 24.96 -11.87 -14.98
C ALA A 518 24.03 -13.03 -14.59
N LEU A 519 23.14 -12.84 -13.60
CA LEU A 519 22.16 -13.84 -13.20
C LEU A 519 20.90 -13.83 -14.09
N GLY A 520 20.68 -12.74 -14.85
CA GLY A 520 19.48 -12.52 -15.66
C GLY A 520 18.25 -12.13 -14.84
N GLU A 521 17.18 -11.75 -15.54
CA GLU A 521 15.95 -11.20 -14.96
C GLU A 521 15.26 -12.17 -14.00
N GLY A 522 14.94 -13.38 -14.45
CA GLY A 522 14.18 -14.35 -13.67
C GLY A 522 14.76 -14.63 -12.27
N PRO A 523 16.04 -15.00 -12.15
CA PRO A 523 16.67 -15.24 -10.85
C PRO A 523 16.75 -13.98 -9.97
N VAL A 524 16.99 -12.79 -10.54
CA VAL A 524 17.07 -11.54 -9.77
C VAL A 524 15.70 -11.12 -9.27
N PHE A 525 14.65 -11.20 -10.09
CA PHE A 525 13.28 -10.92 -9.66
C PHE A 525 12.78 -11.91 -8.61
N LEU A 526 13.08 -13.20 -8.77
CA LEU A 526 12.77 -14.20 -7.73
C LEU A 526 13.49 -13.87 -6.41
N LEU A 527 14.78 -13.53 -6.46
CA LEU A 527 15.54 -13.13 -5.28
C LEU A 527 14.94 -11.88 -4.64
N ALA A 528 14.59 -10.86 -5.44
CA ALA A 528 13.95 -9.64 -4.96
C ALA A 528 12.63 -9.94 -4.24
N ASN A 529 11.76 -10.76 -4.83
CA ASN A 529 10.47 -11.12 -4.24
C ASN A 529 10.64 -11.94 -2.96
N VAL A 530 11.55 -12.92 -2.95
CA VAL A 530 11.83 -13.73 -1.75
C VAL A 530 12.35 -12.86 -0.62
N LEU A 531 13.27 -11.92 -0.89
CA LEU A 531 13.78 -11.00 0.11
C LEU A 531 12.68 -10.03 0.56
N PHE A 532 11.93 -9.43 -0.36
CA PHE A 532 10.83 -8.51 -0.05
C PHE A 532 9.82 -9.16 0.90
N TRP A 533 9.27 -10.32 0.54
CA TRP A 533 8.25 -11.01 1.35
C TRP A 533 8.82 -11.62 2.63
N THR A 534 10.06 -12.11 2.63
CA THR A 534 10.71 -12.57 3.86
C THR A 534 10.88 -11.42 4.84
N GLY A 535 11.37 -10.27 4.38
CA GLY A 535 11.56 -9.09 5.22
C GLY A 535 10.23 -8.54 5.74
N TRP A 536 9.24 -8.39 4.86
CA TRP A 536 7.89 -7.91 5.17
C TRP A 536 7.18 -8.80 6.19
N ILE A 537 7.19 -10.12 6.00
CA ILE A 537 6.53 -11.05 6.94
C ILE A 537 7.28 -11.12 8.28
N ASN A 538 8.62 -11.11 8.28
CA ASN A 538 9.38 -11.15 9.52
C ASN A 538 9.13 -9.91 10.38
N ILE A 539 9.11 -8.71 9.79
CA ILE A 539 8.87 -7.50 10.56
C ILE A 539 7.44 -7.45 11.09
N GLN A 540 6.45 -7.86 10.28
CA GLN A 540 5.04 -7.90 10.69
C GLN A 540 4.82 -8.93 11.80
N LEU A 541 5.41 -10.13 11.70
CA LEU A 541 5.35 -11.15 12.75
C LEU A 541 6.01 -10.65 14.05
N GLY A 542 7.14 -9.95 13.94
CA GLY A 542 7.82 -9.34 15.07
C GLY A 542 6.98 -8.26 15.76
N ILE A 543 6.39 -7.34 14.99
CA ILE A 543 5.51 -6.28 15.51
C ILE A 543 4.25 -6.88 16.13
N PHE A 544 3.62 -7.85 15.46
CA PHE A 544 2.43 -8.53 15.97
C PHE A 544 2.70 -9.20 17.31
N ASN A 545 3.83 -9.88 17.47
CA ASN A 545 4.20 -10.49 18.75
C ASN A 545 4.61 -9.47 19.82
N CYS A 546 4.85 -8.20 19.49
CA CYS A 546 5.00 -7.13 20.47
C CYS A 546 3.68 -6.60 21.02
N ILE A 547 2.52 -6.96 20.44
CA ILE A 547 1.21 -6.48 20.92
C ILE A 547 1.04 -6.88 22.40
N PRO A 548 0.66 -5.93 23.28
CA PRO A 548 0.54 -6.17 24.72
C PRO A 548 -0.74 -6.94 25.11
N GLY A 549 -0.96 -8.10 24.50
CA GLY A 549 -2.13 -8.96 24.73
C GLY A 549 -1.73 -10.44 24.83
N TYR A 550 -2.34 -11.18 25.76
CA TYR A 550 -2.18 -12.64 25.83
C TYR A 550 -3.01 -13.29 24.69
N PRO A 551 -2.50 -14.31 23.97
CA PRO A 551 -1.35 -15.19 24.29
C PRO A 551 0.03 -14.75 23.76
N LEU A 552 0.16 -13.58 23.13
CA LEU A 552 1.37 -13.10 22.45
C LEU A 552 2.52 -12.81 23.42
N ASP A 553 3.75 -12.79 22.91
CA ASP A 553 4.95 -12.55 23.70
C ASP A 553 4.96 -11.18 24.38
N GLY A 554 4.43 -10.15 23.71
CA GLY A 554 4.29 -8.81 24.25
C GLY A 554 3.43 -8.79 25.51
N GLY A 555 2.36 -9.60 25.55
CA GLY A 555 1.56 -9.79 26.77
C GLY A 555 2.35 -10.46 27.91
N ARG A 556 3.21 -11.44 27.59
CA ARG A 556 4.08 -12.11 28.57
C ARG A 556 5.15 -11.16 29.10
N LEU A 557 5.77 -10.37 28.23
CA LEU A 557 6.73 -9.31 28.55
C LEU A 557 6.09 -8.21 29.41
N LEU A 558 4.89 -7.74 29.03
CA LEU A 558 4.12 -6.76 29.82
C LEU A 558 3.85 -7.29 31.23
N ARG A 559 3.41 -8.55 31.35
CA ARG A 559 3.15 -9.17 32.66
C ARG A 559 4.38 -9.18 33.55
N MET A 560 5.55 -9.57 33.02
CA MET A 560 6.79 -9.56 33.81
C MET A 560 7.23 -8.13 34.17
N GLY A 561 7.06 -7.17 33.27
CA GLY A 561 7.30 -5.75 33.56
C GLY A 561 6.40 -5.25 34.70
N ALA A 562 5.11 -5.57 34.64
CA ALA A 562 4.13 -5.26 35.67
C ALA A 562 4.47 -5.93 37.01
N GLU A 563 4.86 -7.21 37.01
CA GLU A 563 5.36 -7.90 38.22
C GLU A 563 6.56 -7.18 38.82
N GLY A 564 7.50 -6.73 38.00
CA GLY A 564 8.66 -5.95 38.41
C GLY A 564 8.26 -4.64 39.09
N LEU A 565 7.34 -3.87 38.48
CA LEU A 565 6.84 -2.60 39.01
C LEU A 565 6.05 -2.79 40.31
N VAL A 566 5.08 -3.71 40.30
CA VAL A 566 4.19 -3.97 41.44
C VAL A 566 4.95 -4.58 42.62
N SER A 567 6.05 -5.32 42.37
CA SER A 567 6.89 -5.85 43.45
C SER A 567 7.50 -4.78 44.37
N ARG A 568 7.60 -3.54 43.87
CA ARG A 568 8.12 -2.37 44.60
C ARG A 568 7.04 -1.57 45.32
N LEU A 569 5.76 -1.89 45.10
CA LEU A 569 4.63 -1.17 45.67
C LEU A 569 4.14 -1.83 46.97
N PRO A 570 3.66 -1.05 47.96
CA PRO A 570 3.11 -1.55 49.22
C PRO A 570 1.65 -2.01 49.05
N VAL A 571 1.41 -2.99 48.17
CA VAL A 571 0.08 -3.55 47.90
C VAL A 571 0.00 -4.99 48.42
N SER A 572 -1.12 -5.33 49.05
CA SER A 572 -1.35 -6.65 49.66
C SER A 572 -1.56 -7.76 48.63
N ASP A 573 -2.29 -7.47 47.54
CA ASP A 573 -2.63 -8.46 46.50
C ASP A 573 -1.94 -8.12 45.16
N ARG A 574 -0.64 -8.40 45.10
CA ARG A 574 0.21 -8.03 43.95
C ARG A 574 -0.19 -8.77 42.67
N SER A 575 -0.57 -10.04 42.76
CA SER A 575 -0.99 -10.84 41.61
C SER A 575 -2.26 -10.27 40.97
N ARG A 576 -3.24 -9.85 41.79
CA ARG A 576 -4.46 -9.22 41.30
C ARG A 576 -4.19 -7.88 40.62
N VAL A 577 -3.27 -7.07 41.14
CA VAL A 577 -2.90 -5.81 40.49
C VAL A 577 -2.26 -6.07 39.13
N VAL A 578 -1.33 -7.02 39.04
CA VAL A 578 -0.68 -7.41 37.78
C VAL A 578 -1.70 -7.94 36.76
N SER A 579 -2.60 -8.84 37.16
CA SER A 579 -3.64 -9.37 36.28
C SER A 579 -4.61 -8.28 35.82
N THR A 580 -4.98 -7.36 36.71
CA THR A 580 -5.86 -6.23 36.35
C THR A 580 -5.19 -5.34 35.32
N LEU A 581 -3.92 -4.96 35.53
CA LEU A 581 -3.19 -4.09 34.61
C LEU A 581 -3.04 -4.74 33.22
N THR A 582 -2.59 -5.98 33.18
CA THR A 582 -2.38 -6.71 31.92
C THR A 582 -3.68 -6.98 31.16
N THR A 583 -4.75 -7.38 31.85
CA THR A 583 -6.07 -7.59 31.24
C THR A 583 -6.68 -6.27 30.76
N SER A 584 -6.58 -5.17 31.53
CA SER A 584 -7.08 -3.87 31.09
C SER A 584 -6.40 -3.40 29.80
N VAL A 585 -5.07 -3.51 29.72
CA VAL A 585 -4.32 -3.17 28.49
C VAL A 585 -4.79 -4.03 27.31
N GLY A 586 -4.89 -5.35 27.51
CA GLY A 586 -5.37 -6.26 26.45
C GLY A 586 -6.81 -5.97 26.00
N LEU A 587 -7.72 -5.66 26.93
CA LEU A 587 -9.10 -5.29 26.61
C LEU A 587 -9.19 -3.94 25.89
N THR A 588 -8.39 -2.95 26.29
CA THR A 588 -8.31 -1.66 25.60
C THR A 588 -7.79 -1.84 24.17
N MET A 589 -6.76 -2.66 23.97
CA MET A 589 -6.27 -3.00 22.62
C MET A 589 -7.34 -3.66 21.77
N LEU A 590 -8.05 -4.65 22.31
CA LEU A 590 -9.12 -5.32 21.60
C LEU A 590 -10.26 -4.35 21.24
N ALA A 591 -10.69 -3.50 22.18
CA ALA A 591 -11.72 -2.50 21.94
C ALA A 591 -11.29 -1.51 20.85
N ALA A 592 -10.04 -1.01 20.91
CA ALA A 592 -9.50 -0.10 19.92
C ALA A 592 -9.44 -0.75 18.52
N LEU A 593 -9.01 -2.01 18.42
CA LEU A 593 -9.04 -2.77 17.16
C LEU A 593 -10.47 -2.88 16.62
N LEU A 594 -11.44 -3.26 17.45
CA LEU A 594 -12.84 -3.39 17.03
C LEU A 594 -13.41 -2.06 16.52
N VAL A 595 -13.03 -0.93 17.14
CA VAL A 595 -13.40 0.40 16.67
C VAL A 595 -12.79 0.67 15.29
N VAL A 596 -11.48 0.46 15.11
CA VAL A 596 -10.82 0.70 13.82
C VAL A 596 -11.45 -0.13 12.69
N VAL A 597 -11.78 -1.40 12.96
CA VAL A 597 -12.35 -2.31 11.96
C VAL A 597 -13.81 -2.02 11.66
N PHE A 598 -14.64 -1.86 12.69
CA PHE A 598 -16.10 -1.86 12.51
C PHE A 598 -16.73 -0.48 12.54
N ALA A 599 -16.13 0.51 13.21
CA ALA A 599 -16.73 1.84 13.29
C ALA A 599 -16.96 2.49 11.91
N PRO A 600 -16.05 2.39 10.90
CA PRO A 600 -16.30 2.95 9.57
C PRO A 600 -17.54 2.38 8.86
N SER A 601 -17.92 1.14 9.20
CA SER A 601 -19.08 0.48 8.60
C SER A 601 -20.40 0.76 9.33
N VAL A 602 -20.33 1.29 10.57
CA VAL A 602 -21.47 1.43 11.47
C VAL A 602 -21.81 2.90 11.78
N LEU A 603 -20.80 3.77 11.81
CA LEU A 603 -20.92 5.23 11.97
C LEU A 603 -20.87 5.89 10.60
#